data_AF-Q6YMN4-F1
#
_entry.id   AF-Q6YMN4-F1
#
_cell.length_a   1.000
_cell.length_b   1.000
_cell.length_c   1.000
_cell.angle_alpha   90.00
_cell.angle_beta   90.00
_cell.angle_gamma   90.00
#
_symmetry.space_group_name_H-M   'P 1'
#
loop_
_entity.id
_entity.type
_entity.pdbx_description
1 polymer ?
#
loop_
_entity_poly.entity_id
_entity_poly.type
_entity_poly.pdbx_seq_one_letter_code
_entity_poly.pdbx_strand_id
1 'polypeptide(L)'
;MDWMKISFLDNASPIMEQLILFHDYSMLIISSILSIVSFFMIKMILNKFTSSKILENQMIELTWTLIPTVILSFIALPSLHLLYLMDELNNPLLTIKII
;
A
#
# COMPACT_ATOMS: atom_id res chain seq x y z
N MET A 1 12.54 -14.09 -18.93
CA MET A 1 12.46 -12.62 -19.03
C MET A 1 11.52 -12.34 -20.17
N ASP A 2 10.23 -12.27 -19.84
CA ASP A 2 9.23 -11.97 -20.85
C ASP A 2 9.18 -10.46 -20.98
N TRP A 3 9.34 -9.98 -22.21
CA TRP A 3 9.57 -8.57 -22.56
C TRP A 3 8.43 -7.61 -22.19
N MET A 4 7.42 -8.08 -21.46
CA MET A 4 6.23 -7.31 -21.08
C MET A 4 5.63 -7.75 -19.73
N LYS A 5 6.41 -8.37 -18.83
CA LYS A 5 5.90 -8.75 -17.50
C LYS A 5 5.74 -7.51 -16.62
N ILE A 6 4.50 -7.18 -16.28
CA ILE A 6 4.15 -6.05 -15.40
C ILE A 6 4.30 -6.43 -13.92
N SER A 7 4.09 -7.71 -13.59
CA SER A 7 4.24 -8.25 -12.25
C SER A 7 5.69 -8.69 -11.95
N PHE A 8 5.95 -9.03 -10.68
CA PHE A 8 7.23 -9.60 -10.27
C PHE A 8 7.58 -10.89 -11.02
N LEU A 9 8.88 -11.19 -11.06
CA LEU A 9 9.37 -12.49 -11.48
C LEU A 9 8.87 -13.59 -10.54
N ASP A 10 8.86 -14.82 -11.03
CA ASP A 10 8.44 -15.97 -10.24
C ASP A 10 9.38 -16.14 -9.04
N ASN A 11 8.82 -16.57 -7.92
CA ASN A 11 9.53 -16.67 -6.65
C ASN A 11 10.58 -17.78 -6.66
N ALA A 12 11.77 -17.48 -6.14
CA ALA A 12 12.86 -18.45 -5.95
C ALA A 12 13.19 -18.69 -4.47
N SER A 13 12.51 -18.02 -3.54
CA SER A 13 12.70 -18.14 -2.10
C SER A 13 11.37 -17.93 -1.37
N PRO A 14 11.19 -18.52 -0.17
CA PRO A 14 9.98 -18.34 0.64
C PRO A 14 9.76 -16.88 1.05
N ILE A 15 10.84 -16.12 1.25
CA ILE A 15 10.76 -14.67 1.54
C ILE A 15 10.17 -13.91 0.34
N MET A 16 10.58 -14.26 -0.89
CA MET A 16 10.05 -13.62 -2.08
C MET A 16 8.55 -13.88 -2.26
N GLU A 17 8.07 -15.07 -1.90
CA GLU A 17 6.63 -15.38 -1.91
C GLU A 17 5.85 -14.46 -0.97
N GLN A 18 6.34 -14.29 0.26
CA GLN A 18 5.71 -13.40 1.23
C GLN A 18 5.74 -11.92 0.80
N LEU A 19 6.81 -11.48 0.13
CA LEU A 19 6.91 -10.15 -0.45
C LEU A 19 5.89 -9.93 -1.57
N ILE A 20 5.64 -10.93 -2.42
CA ILE A 20 4.61 -10.84 -3.47
C ILE A 20 3.22 -10.74 -2.83
N LEU A 21 2.92 -11.56 -1.81
CA LEU A 21 1.64 -11.48 -1.08
C LEU A 21 1.43 -10.12 -0.41
N PHE A 22 2.48 -9.56 0.21
CA PHE A 22 2.41 -8.22 0.80
C PHE A 22 2.23 -7.13 -0.25
N HIS A 23 2.92 -7.24 -1.39
CA HIS A 23 2.73 -6.33 -2.50
C HIS A 23 1.27 -6.32 -2.97
N ASP A 24 0.68 -7.49 -3.22
CA ASP A 24 -0.70 -7.58 -3.70
C ASP A 24 -1.70 -7.02 -2.69
N TYR A 25 -1.48 -7.27 -1.40
CA TYR A 25 -2.25 -6.66 -0.31
C TYR A 25 -2.16 -5.13 -0.33
N SER A 26 -0.94 -4.59 -0.44
CA SER A 26 -0.72 -3.13 -0.48
C SER A 26 -1.34 -2.49 -1.72
N MET A 27 -1.23 -3.14 -2.87
CA MET A 27 -1.78 -2.66 -4.14
C MET A 27 -3.31 -2.66 -4.14
N LEU A 28 -3.95 -3.63 -3.49
CA LEU A 28 -5.39 -3.63 -3.27
C LEU A 28 -5.83 -2.40 -2.48
N ILE A 29 -5.13 -2.08 -1.38
CA ILE A 29 -5.45 -0.90 -0.58
C ILE A 29 -5.25 0.39 -1.38
N ILE A 30 -4.12 0.55 -2.05
CA ILE A 30 -3.80 1.77 -2.81
C ILE A 30 -4.82 1.98 -3.93
N SER A 31 -5.14 0.94 -4.71
CA SER A 31 -6.13 1.04 -5.78
C SER A 31 -7.54 1.38 -5.26
N SER A 32 -7.93 0.85 -4.10
CA SER A 32 -9.19 1.21 -3.46
C SER A 32 -9.26 2.70 -3.10
N ILE A 33 -8.20 3.27 -2.53
CA ILE A 33 -8.13 4.70 -2.19
C ILE A 33 -8.19 5.54 -3.45
N LEU A 34 -7.43 5.20 -4.49
CA LEU A 34 -7.44 5.93 -5.76
C LEU A 34 -8.82 5.92 -6.43
N SER A 35 -9.55 4.80 -6.36
CA SER A 35 -10.91 4.71 -6.89
C SER A 35 -11.90 5.62 -6.13
N ILE A 36 -11.78 5.71 -4.80
CA ILE A 36 -12.63 6.56 -3.97
C ILE A 36 -12.35 8.04 -4.24
N VAL A 37 -11.07 8.42 -4.29
CA VAL A 37 -10.65 9.80 -4.55
C VAL A 37 -11.07 10.23 -5.96
N SER A 38 -10.84 9.40 -6.98
CA SER A 38 -11.26 9.71 -8.35
C SER A 38 -12.79 9.84 -8.47
N PHE A 39 -13.56 8.99 -7.77
CA PHE A 39 -15.00 9.13 -7.70
C PHE A 39 -15.44 10.47 -7.10
N PHE A 40 -14.85 10.90 -5.98
CA PHE A 40 -15.15 12.21 -5.38
C PHE A 40 -14.81 13.36 -6.32
N MET A 41 -13.66 13.30 -6.99
CA MET A 41 -13.25 14.35 -7.95
C MET A 41 -14.23 14.46 -9.12
N ILE A 42 -14.64 13.33 -9.71
CA ILE A 42 -15.63 13.30 -10.80
C ILE A 42 -16.96 13.89 -10.32
N LYS A 43 -17.42 13.51 -9.11
CA LYS A 43 -18.67 14.01 -8.54
C LYS A 43 -18.63 15.52 -8.32
N MET A 44 -17.50 16.06 -7.87
CA MET A 44 -17.33 17.51 -7.70
C MET A 44 -17.40 18.26 -9.03
N ILE A 45 -16.79 17.71 -10.09
CA ILE A 45 -16.83 18.31 -11.44
C ILE A 45 -18.25 18.28 -12.02
N LEU A 46 -18.99 17.18 -11.83
CA LEU A 46 -20.35 17.02 -12.35
C LEU A 46 -21.42 17.77 -11.53
N ASN A 47 -21.07 18.33 -10.38
CA ASN A 47 -22.02 19.00 -9.51
C ASN A 47 -22.48 20.33 -10.12
N LYS A 48 -23.80 20.49 -10.30
CA LYS A 48 -24.40 21.72 -10.85
C LYS A 48 -24.57 22.82 -9.81
N PHE A 49 -24.53 22.49 -8.53
CA PHE A 49 -24.74 23.45 -7.44
C PHE A 49 -23.45 24.16 -7.07
N THR A 50 -23.50 25.49 -6.98
CA THR A 50 -22.38 26.32 -6.54
C THR A 50 -22.60 26.80 -5.10
N SER A 51 -21.55 26.71 -4.28
CA SER A 51 -21.47 27.34 -2.97
C SER A 51 -20.18 28.16 -2.91
N SER A 52 -20.28 29.45 -2.60
CA SER A 52 -19.13 30.34 -2.39
C SER A 52 -18.72 30.47 -0.92
N LYS A 53 -19.50 29.88 0.00
CA LYS A 53 -19.18 29.89 1.43
C LYS A 53 -18.16 28.80 1.73
N ILE A 54 -17.05 29.18 2.33
CA ILE A 54 -16.09 28.25 2.92
C ILE A 54 -16.76 27.66 4.16
N LEU A 55 -16.98 26.35 4.15
CA LEU A 55 -17.54 25.63 5.28
C LEU A 55 -16.38 25.03 6.08
N GLU A 56 -15.98 25.70 7.15
CA GLU A 56 -15.01 25.14 8.10
C GLU A 56 -15.75 24.11 8.98
N ASN A 57 -15.29 22.86 8.93
CA ASN A 57 -15.87 21.80 9.75
C ASN A 57 -14.77 20.87 10.28
N GLN A 58 -14.39 21.08 11.53
CA GLN A 58 -13.39 20.29 12.25
C GLN A 58 -13.72 18.79 12.27
N MET A 59 -15.01 18.43 12.27
CA MET A 59 -15.41 17.02 12.26
C MET A 59 -15.05 16.33 10.93
N ILE A 60 -15.09 17.06 9.80
CA ILE A 60 -14.67 16.52 8.50
C ILE A 60 -13.15 16.36 8.47
N GLU A 61 -12.42 17.33 9.03
CA GLU A 61 -10.96 17.25 9.12
C GLU A 61 -10.50 16.06 9.98
N LEU A 62 -11.15 15.83 11.11
CA LEU A 62 -10.86 14.72 11.99
C LEU A 62 -11.17 13.37 11.33
N THR A 63 -12.26 13.28 10.55
CA THR A 63 -12.59 12.02 9.84
C THR A 63 -11.61 11.70 8.72
N TRP A 64 -11.25 12.68 7.86
CA TRP A 64 -10.30 12.42 6.78
C TRP A 64 -8.83 12.30 7.23
N THR A 65 -8.50 12.64 8.48
CA THR A 65 -7.16 12.40 9.05
C THR A 65 -7.09 11.02 9.69
N LEU A 66 -8.09 10.65 10.50
CA LEU A 66 -8.12 9.35 11.17
C LEU A 66 -8.25 8.18 10.18
N ILE A 67 -9.10 8.28 9.16
CA ILE A 67 -9.33 7.18 8.21
C ILE A 67 -8.02 6.77 7.52
N PRO A 68 -7.24 7.69 6.89
CA PRO A 68 -5.96 7.32 6.28
C PRO A 68 -4.92 6.81 7.28
N THR A 69 -4.85 7.36 8.50
CA THR A 69 -3.89 6.88 9.52
C THR A 69 -4.17 5.43 9.89
N VAL A 70 -5.44 5.06 10.06
CA VAL A 70 -5.82 3.68 10.36
C VAL A 70 -5.48 2.76 9.17
N ILE A 71 -5.76 3.16 7.94
CA ILE A 71 -5.44 2.37 6.75
C ILE A 71 -3.91 2.14 6.64
N LEU A 72 -3.10 3.17 6.88
CA LEU A 72 -1.63 3.05 6.89
C LEU A 72 -1.13 2.09 7.97
N SER A 73 -1.76 2.09 9.16
CA SER A 73 -1.38 1.15 10.23
C SER A 73 -1.59 -0.31 9.83
N PHE A 74 -2.63 -0.62 9.04
CA PHE A 74 -2.88 -1.96 8.52
C PHE A 74 -1.85 -2.40 7.47
N ILE A 75 -1.25 -1.47 6.72
CA ILE A 75 -0.13 -1.78 5.83
C ILE A 75 1.17 -1.99 6.64
N ALA A 76 1.38 -1.19 7.68
CA ALA A 76 2.62 -1.20 8.46
C ALA A 76 2.83 -2.49 9.28
N LEU A 77 1.77 -3.07 9.83
CA LEU A 77 1.85 -4.29 10.64
C LEU A 77 2.44 -5.49 9.87
N PRO A 78 1.89 -5.92 8.72
CA PRO A 78 2.47 -7.01 7.94
C PRO A 78 3.84 -6.63 7.36
N SER A 79 4.10 -5.35 7.03
CA SER A 79 5.40 -4.95 6.50
C SER A 79 6.52 -5.09 7.52
N LEU A 80 6.28 -4.68 8.78
CA LEU A 80 7.26 -4.80 9.85
C LEU A 80 7.52 -6.26 10.20
N HIS A 81 6.46 -7.09 10.25
CA HIS A 81 6.60 -8.52 10.47
C HIS A 81 7.51 -9.17 9.41
N LEU A 82 7.34 -8.83 8.13
CA LEU A 82 8.20 -9.34 7.05
C LEU A 82 9.64 -8.88 7.18
N LEU A 83 9.86 -7.62 7.57
CA LEU A 83 11.21 -7.10 7.79
C LEU A 83 11.96 -7.90 8.86
N TYR A 84 11.29 -8.23 9.97
CA TYR A 84 11.90 -9.07 11.01
C TYR A 84 12.20 -10.49 10.52
N LEU A 85 11.33 -11.09 9.71
CA LEU A 85 11.59 -12.41 9.12
C LEU A 85 12.80 -12.42 8.16
N MET A 86 13.10 -11.29 7.52
CA MET A 86 14.26 -11.16 6.63
C MET A 86 15.57 -11.02 7.40
N ASP A 87 15.53 -10.34 8.55
CA ASP A 87 16.71 -10.11 9.39
C ASP A 87 17.07 -11.31 10.28
N GLU A 88 16.19 -12.32 10.37
CA GLU A 88 16.50 -13.57 11.06
C GLU A 88 17.67 -14.29 10.38
N LEU A 89 18.84 -14.22 11.02
CA LEU A 89 20.04 -14.96 10.64
C LEU A 89 19.82 -16.45 10.90
N ASN A 90 19.30 -17.15 9.90
CA ASN A 90 19.30 -18.61 9.91
C ASN A 90 20.73 -19.12 9.82
N ASN A 91 21.11 -20.04 10.73
CA ASN A 91 22.42 -20.69 10.75
C ASN A 91 22.75 -21.27 9.35
N PRO A 92 23.64 -20.64 8.56
CA PRO A 92 23.83 -21.03 7.17
C PRO A 92 24.73 -22.27 7.09
N LEU A 93 24.37 -23.21 6.21
CA LEU A 93 25.21 -24.38 5.91
C LEU A 93 26.50 -24.02 5.16
N LEU A 94 26.48 -22.90 4.42
CA LEU A 94 27.57 -22.49 3.53
C LEU A 94 27.65 -20.96 3.42
N THR A 95 28.86 -20.40 3.51
CA THR A 95 29.12 -18.96 3.38
C THR A 95 29.94 -18.68 2.11
N ILE A 96 29.42 -17.85 1.20
CA ILE A 96 30.11 -17.42 -0.02
C ILE A 96 30.47 -15.94 0.11
N LYS A 97 31.73 -15.58 -0.12
CA LYS A 97 32.18 -14.20 -0.21
C LYS A 97 32.40 -13.83 -1.67
N ILE A 98 31.73 -12.78 -2.13
CA ILE A 98 31.90 -12.19 -3.46
C ILE A 98 32.80 -10.95 -3.30
N ILE A 99 33.85 -10.83 -4.13
CA ILE A 99 34.85 -9.74 -4.11
C ILE A 99 34.49 -8.70 -5.17
#